data_AF-A0A1Y2KCG4-F1
#
_entry.id   AF-A0A1Y2KCG4-F1
#
_cell.length_a   1.000
_cell.length_b   1.000
_cell.length_c   1.000
_cell.angle_alpha   90.00
_cell.angle_beta   90.00
_cell.angle_gamma   90.00
#
_symmetry.space_group_name_H-M   'P 1'
#
loop_
_entity.id
_entity.type
_entity.pdbx_description
1 polymer ?
#
loop_
_entity_poly.entity_id
_entity_poly.type
_entity_poly.pdbx_seq_one_letter_code
_entity_poly.pdbx_strand_id
1 'polypeptide(L)'
;MSAKVTSQALVRYRTNDYSVPVRYGFHDVQVRGYIHEVVIACGAEVIARHPRSYAREDAIYDPLHYLALLVVVQRKHDNRLSQNIS
;
A
#
# COMPACT_ATOMS: atom_id res chain seq x y z
N MET A 1 -10.08 11.09 9.61
CA MET A 1 -11.00 10.54 8.59
C MET A 1 -10.85 9.03 8.61
N SER A 2 -11.94 8.26 8.51
CA SER A 2 -11.88 6.83 8.22
C SER A 2 -11.93 6.60 6.72
N ALA A 3 -11.23 5.57 6.25
CA ALA A 3 -11.23 5.15 4.86
C ALA A 3 -11.03 3.63 4.79
N LYS A 4 -11.35 3.04 3.65
CA LYS A 4 -11.09 1.62 3.37
C LYS A 4 -10.00 1.49 2.31
N VAL A 5 -9.05 0.59 2.54
CA VAL A 5 -7.99 0.30 1.56
C VAL A 5 -8.61 -0.42 0.35
N THR A 6 -8.27 0.01 -0.86
CA THR A 6 -8.75 -0.61 -2.10
C THR A 6 -8.01 -1.92 -2.42
N SER A 7 -8.50 -2.67 -3.41
CA SER A 7 -7.83 -3.86 -3.93
C SER A 7 -6.44 -3.58 -4.53
N GLN A 8 -6.16 -2.32 -4.91
CA GLN A 8 -4.88 -1.86 -5.44
C GLN A 8 -3.92 -1.37 -4.33
N ALA A 9 -4.28 -1.59 -3.06
CA ALA A 9 -3.57 -1.09 -1.90
C ALA A 9 -3.44 0.44 -1.88
N LEU A 10 -4.54 1.14 -2.20
CA LEU A 10 -4.62 2.60 -2.17
C LEU A 10 -5.60 3.07 -1.10
N VAL A 11 -5.34 4.26 -0.56
CA VAL A 11 -6.22 4.99 0.36
C VAL A 11 -6.36 6.42 -0.13
N ARG A 12 -7.60 6.87 -0.29
CA ARG A 12 -7.89 8.23 -0.73
C ARG A 12 -7.86 9.21 0.42
N TYR A 13 -7.09 10.30 0.28
CA TYR A 13 -7.18 11.49 1.11
C TYR A 13 -7.50 12.70 0.24
N ARG A 14 -8.65 13.32 0.49
CA ARG A 14 -9.25 14.32 -0.41
C ARG A 14 -9.41 13.75 -1.83
N THR A 15 -8.69 14.29 -2.80
CA THR A 15 -8.73 13.87 -4.21
C THR A 15 -7.55 13.00 -4.62
N ASN A 16 -6.59 12.76 -3.72
CA ASN A 16 -5.33 12.10 -4.05
C ASN A 16 -5.27 10.73 -3.38
N ASP A 17 -4.69 9.76 -4.07
CA ASP A 17 -4.56 8.39 -3.61
C ASP A 17 -3.13 8.13 -3.14
N TYR A 18 -3.02 7.43 -2.02
CA TYR A 18 -1.74 7.10 -1.40
C TYR A 18 -1.65 5.60 -1.21
N SER A 19 -0.55 5.01 -1.66
CA SER A 19 -0.31 3.57 -1.51
C SER A 19 -0.11 3.18 -0.04
N VAL A 20 -0.44 1.93 0.28
CA VAL A 20 -0.16 1.28 1.57
C VAL A 20 0.39 -0.12 1.32
N PRO A 21 1.07 -0.77 2.29
CA PRO A 21 1.54 -2.13 2.10
C PRO A 21 0.38 -3.08 1.72
N VAL A 22 0.58 -3.89 0.68
CA VAL A 22 -0.46 -4.76 0.09
C VAL A 22 -1.14 -5.70 1.09
N ARG A 23 -0.47 -6.04 2.19
CA ARG A 23 -1.02 -6.89 3.26
C ARG A 23 -2.23 -6.26 3.96
N TYR A 24 -2.42 -4.94 3.87
CA TYR A 24 -3.56 -4.22 4.44
C TYR A 24 -4.70 -3.99 3.45
N GLY A 25 -4.70 -4.65 2.28
CA GLY A 25 -5.82 -4.60 1.34
C GLY A 25 -7.16 -4.83 2.05
N PHE A 26 -8.18 -4.05 1.68
CA PHE A 26 -9.53 -4.10 2.25
C PHE A 26 -9.68 -3.76 3.74
N HIS A 27 -8.62 -3.40 4.45
CA HIS A 27 -8.72 -3.01 5.86
C HIS A 27 -9.34 -1.61 6.01
N ASP A 28 -10.06 -1.41 7.10
CA ASP A 28 -10.47 -0.07 7.54
C ASP A 28 -9.27 0.62 8.21
N VAL A 29 -9.04 1.88 7.82
CA VAL A 29 -7.89 2.67 8.24
C VAL A 29 -8.28 4.06 8.66
N GLN A 30 -7.42 4.66 9.47
CA GLN A 30 -7.49 6.05 9.86
C GLN A 30 -6.49 6.86 9.04
N VAL A 31 -6.96 7.96 8.46
CA VAL A 31 -6.15 8.89 7.67
C VAL A 31 -6.07 10.22 8.39
N ARG A 32 -4.83 10.69 8.60
CA ARG A 32 -4.50 11.98 9.21
C ARG A 32 -3.67 12.78 8.21
N GLY A 33 -4.21 13.92 7.76
CA GLY A 33 -3.49 14.83 6.87
C GLY A 33 -2.91 16.00 7.66
N TYR A 34 -1.58 16.10 7.66
CA TYR A 34 -0.82 17.23 8.18
C TYR A 34 -0.44 18.18 7.04
N ILE A 35 0.30 19.25 7.35
CA ILE A 35 0.76 20.21 6.33
C ILE A 35 1.75 19.52 5.36
N HIS A 36 2.70 18.75 5.88
CA HIS A 36 3.75 18.13 5.06
C HIS A 36 3.48 16.67 4.70
N GLU A 37 2.62 15.97 5.42
CA GLU A 37 2.45 14.54 5.26
C GLU A 37 1.00 14.06 5.41
N VAL A 38 0.72 12.91 4.82
CA VAL A 38 -0.45 12.10 5.09
C VAL A 38 0.02 10.83 5.81
N VAL A 39 -0.56 10.58 6.99
CA VAL A 39 -0.27 9.40 7.81
C VAL A 39 -1.49 8.48 7.78
N ILE A 40 -1.25 7.21 7.49
CA ILE A 40 -2.28 6.17 7.40
C ILE A 40 -2.00 5.13 8.50
N ALA A 41 -3.02 4.83 9.31
CA ALA A 41 -2.92 3.88 10.41
C ALA A 41 -4.01 2.82 10.35
N CYS A 42 -3.65 1.57 10.66
CA CYS A 42 -4.58 0.45 10.85
C CYS A 42 -4.64 0.14 12.35
N GLY A 43 -5.75 0.52 13.01
CA GLY A 43 -5.83 0.49 14.47
C GLY A 43 -4.81 1.43 15.11
N ALA A 44 -3.89 0.88 15.92
CA ALA A 44 -2.82 1.63 16.58
C ALA A 44 -1.50 1.69 15.77
N GLU A 45 -1.39 0.92 14.68
CA GLU A 45 -0.17 0.83 13.87
C GLU A 45 -0.19 1.86 12.74
N VAL A 46 0.87 2.66 12.60
CA VAL A 46 1.08 3.49 11.39
C VAL A 46 1.65 2.61 10.29
N ILE A 47 0.90 2.47 9.20
CA ILE A 47 1.22 1.54 8.10
C ILE A 47 1.84 2.24 6.89
N ALA A 48 1.65 3.55 6.75
CA ALA A 48 2.25 4.36 5.69
C ALA A 48 2.35 5.84 6.08
N ARG A 49 3.38 6.51 5.55
CA ARG A 49 3.58 7.96 5.63
C ARG A 49 4.00 8.45 4.25
N HIS A 50 3.35 9.50 3.77
CA HIS A 50 3.63 10.09 2.46
C HIS A 50 3.76 11.60 2.55
N PRO A 51 4.63 12.23 1.75
CA PRO A 51 4.54 13.67 1.50
C PRO A 51 3.13 14.02 1.01
N ARG A 52 2.56 15.10 1.53
CA ARG A 52 1.22 15.51 1.12
C ARG A 52 1.24 16.14 -0.26
N SER A 53 0.51 15.54 -1.20
CA SER A 53 0.20 16.17 -2.49
C SER A 53 -0.96 17.14 -2.37
N TYR A 54 -0.77 18.35 -2.88
CA TYR A 54 -1.79 19.40 -3.02
C TYR A 54 -2.34 19.50 -4.46
N ALA A 55 -1.87 18.65 -5.37
CA ALA A 55 -2.45 18.48 -6.70
C ALA A 55 -3.87 17.87 -6.60
N ARG A 56 -4.50 17.66 -7.75
CA ARG A 56 -5.80 16.99 -7.86
C ARG A 56 -5.62 15.68 -8.62
N GLU A 57 -6.30 14.63 -8.14
CA GLU A 57 -6.37 13.32 -8.79
C GLU A 57 -4.99 12.67 -9.00
N ASP A 58 -4.06 12.98 -8.10
CA ASP A 58 -2.70 12.44 -8.09
C ASP A 58 -2.65 11.11 -7.32
N ALA A 59 -1.71 10.24 -7.71
CA ALA A 59 -1.51 8.93 -7.08
C ALA A 59 -0.05 8.76 -6.66
N ILE A 60 0.17 8.63 -5.35
CA ILE A 60 1.48 8.61 -4.71
C ILE A 60 1.82 7.17 -4.31
N TYR A 61 2.78 6.60 -5.01
CA TYR A 61 3.23 5.22 -4.81
C TYR A 61 4.57 5.16 -4.08
N ASP A 62 4.64 4.28 -3.07
CA ASP A 62 5.89 3.78 -2.52
C ASP A 62 6.11 2.35 -3.06
N PRO A 63 7.19 2.10 -3.83
CA PRO A 63 7.48 0.77 -4.36
C PRO A 63 7.59 -0.34 -3.30
N LEU A 64 8.04 -0.02 -2.07
CA LEU A 64 8.22 -0.99 -1.00
C LEU A 64 6.90 -1.59 -0.52
N HIS A 65 5.78 -0.88 -0.71
CA HIS A 65 4.46 -1.38 -0.36
C HIS A 65 4.05 -2.65 -1.10
N TYR A 66 4.69 -2.94 -2.24
CA TYR A 66 4.36 -4.07 -3.10
C TYR A 66 5.39 -5.21 -3.02
N LEU A 67 6.42 -5.08 -2.18
CA LEU A 67 7.51 -6.05 -2.12
C LEU A 67 7.04 -7.47 -1.76
N ALA A 68 6.02 -7.60 -0.90
CA ALA A 68 5.44 -8.90 -0.55
C ALA A 68 4.88 -9.65 -1.78
N LEU A 69 4.38 -8.93 -2.80
CA LEU A 69 3.97 -9.56 -4.06
C LEU A 69 5.17 -10.08 -4.85
N LEU A 70 6.24 -9.28 -4.94
CA LEU A 70 7.45 -9.64 -5.69
C LEU A 70 8.13 -10.87 -5.09
N VAL A 71 8.32 -10.91 -3.76
CA VAL A 71 8.97 -12.04 -3.08
C VAL A 71 8.18 -13.34 -3.27
N VAL A 72 6.84 -13.27 -3.25
CA VAL A 72 5.98 -14.45 -3.48
C VAL A 72 6.08 -14.93 -4.92
N VAL A 73 6.16 -14.02 -5.89
CA VAL A 73 6.31 -14.39 -7.31
C VAL A 73 7.67 -15.03 -7.58
N GLN A 74 8.76 -14.54 -6.99
CA GLN A 74 10.09 -15.14 -7.12
C GLN A 74 10.12 -16.57 -6.58
N ARG A 75 9.62 -16.80 -5.36
CA ARG A 75 9.51 -18.15 -4.78
C ARG A 75 8.73 -19.11 -5.67
N LYS A 76 7.63 -18.65 -6.30
CA LYS A 76 6.86 -19.48 -7.24
C LYS A 76 7.64 -19.83 -8.50
N HIS A 77 8.45 -18.90 -9.02
CA HIS A 77 9.30 -19.15 -10.17
C HIS A 77 10.38 -20.18 -9.85
N ASP A 78 11.06 -20.03 -8.71
CA ASP A 78 12.11 -20.94 -8.26
C ASP A 78 11.59 -22.36 -8.01
N ASN A 79 10.41 -22.47 -7.37
CA ASN A 79 9.82 -23.77 -7.03
C ASN A 79 9.31 -24.54 -8.27
N ARG A 80 9.08 -23.87 -9.42
CA ARG A 80 8.74 -24.54 -10.69
C ARG A 80 9.92 -25.21 -11.36
N LEU A 81 11.15 -24.74 -11.11
CA LEU A 81 12.36 -25.35 -11.68
C LEU A 81 12.72 -26.65 -10.95
N SER A 82 12.45 -26.73 -9.64
CA SER A 82 12.73 -27.92 -8.83
C SER A 82 11.75 -29.08 -9.05
N GLN A 83 10.55 -28.83 -9.60
CA GLN A 83 9.53 -29.88 -9.82
C GLN A 83 9.59 -30.55 -11.22
N ASN A 84 10.48 -30.09 -12.11
CA ASN A 84 10.62 -30.62 -13.47
C ASN A 84 11.84 -31.56 -13.66
N ILE A 85 12.47 -32.02 -12.57
CA ILE A 85 13.64 -32.93 -12.60
C ILE A 85 13.36 -34.21 -11.79
N SER A 86 12.12 -34.72 -11.81
CA SER A 86 11.77 -36.03 -11.24
C SER A 86 10.88 -36.81 -12.19
#